data_AF-A0A7E4VKG1-F1
#
_entry.id   AF-A0A7E4VKG1-F1
#
_cell.length_a   1.000
_cell.length_b   1.000
_cell.length_c   1.000
_cell.angle_alpha   90.00
_cell.angle_beta   90.00
_cell.angle_gamma   90.00
#
_symmetry.space_group_name_H-M   'P 1'
#
loop_
_entity.id
_entity.type
_entity.pdbx_description
1 polymer ?
#
loop_
_entity_poly.entity_id
_entity_poly.type
_entity_poly.pdbx_seq_one_letter_code
_entity_poly.pdbx_strand_id
1 'polypeptide(L)'
;MTGGFNETILRPVVYYEYLKGSDPHDAVRNICSTFKSDLVQAASIQVWYKRFEQGLTTFAVQRKKQKTSYFDLDGMHRILKEKPNMSATQIAKKMGVSRRRVFNHLPKERKVKRVSKSRVIIYGKPKPAPVAVKKSDSKSEERETEVRNDSSESSSTA
;
A
#
# COMPACT_ATOMS: atom_id res chain seq x y z
N MET A 1 -11.67 -5.94 -27.62
CA MET A 1 -10.47 -6.68 -27.14
C MET A 1 -9.27 -6.18 -27.93
N THR A 2 -8.54 -5.19 -27.43
CA THR A 2 -7.27 -4.71 -27.99
C THR A 2 -6.14 -5.14 -27.06
N GLY A 3 -5.97 -6.45 -26.93
CA GLY A 3 -4.85 -7.05 -26.22
C GLY A 3 -3.90 -7.61 -27.26
N GLY A 4 -2.70 -7.04 -27.39
CA GLY A 4 -1.70 -7.65 -28.27
C GLY A 4 -0.37 -6.91 -28.42
N PHE A 5 -0.33 -5.58 -28.31
CA PHE A 5 0.94 -4.85 -28.45
C PHE A 5 1.20 -3.92 -27.28
N ASN A 6 2.40 -4.05 -26.72
CA ASN A 6 2.87 -3.28 -25.59
C ASN A 6 2.97 -1.81 -26.00
N GLU A 7 2.10 -0.95 -25.43
CA GLU A 7 2.14 0.50 -25.61
C GLU A 7 3.55 1.08 -25.33
N THR A 8 4.34 0.40 -24.50
CA THR A 8 5.74 0.74 -24.23
C THR A 8 6.68 0.58 -25.42
N ILE A 9 6.41 -0.31 -26.37
CA ILE A 9 7.23 -0.49 -27.59
C ILE A 9 6.83 0.52 -28.67
N LEU A 10 5.54 0.83 -28.75
CA LEU A 10 4.99 1.68 -29.78
C LEU A 10 5.46 3.14 -29.67
N ARG A 11 5.52 3.68 -28.44
CA ARG A 11 5.90 5.09 -28.22
C ARG A 11 7.35 5.40 -28.67
N PRO A 12 8.37 4.57 -28.38
CA PRO A 12 9.70 4.72 -28.97
C PRO A 12 9.72 4.68 -30.50
N VAL A 13 8.92 3.80 -31.12
CA VAL A 13 8.85 3.71 -32.59
C VAL A 13 8.20 4.96 -33.19
N VAL A 14 7.13 5.47 -32.57
CA VAL A 14 6.51 6.74 -32.99
C VAL A 14 7.49 7.91 -32.83
N TYR A 15 8.32 7.90 -31.78
CA TYR A 15 9.37 8.91 -31.60
C TYR A 15 10.48 8.79 -32.65
N TYR A 16 10.86 7.58 -33.06
CA TYR A 16 11.81 7.38 -34.15
C TYR A 16 11.29 7.97 -35.47
N GLU A 17 10.02 7.74 -35.83
CA GLU A 17 9.42 8.33 -37.03
C GLU A 17 9.32 9.87 -36.94
N TYR A 18 9.07 10.41 -35.74
CA TYR A 18 9.11 11.85 -35.50
C TYR A 18 10.52 12.42 -35.75
N LEU A 19 11.57 11.77 -35.22
CA LEU A 19 12.96 12.20 -35.44
C LEU A 19 13.40 12.07 -36.90
N LYS A 20 12.83 11.11 -37.64
CA LYS A 20 13.04 10.94 -39.08
C LYS A 20 12.38 12.06 -39.90
N GLY A 21 11.46 12.83 -39.30
CA GLY A 21 10.72 13.89 -39.98
C GLY A 21 9.55 13.39 -40.83
N SER A 22 9.06 12.17 -40.57
CA SER A 22 7.90 11.61 -41.28
C SER A 22 6.62 12.34 -40.88
N ASP A 23 5.74 12.66 -41.83
CA ASP A 23 4.38 13.15 -41.54
C ASP A 23 3.58 12.10 -40.74
N PRO A 24 2.65 12.50 -39.84
CA PRO A 24 1.85 11.55 -39.07
C PRO A 24 1.12 10.48 -39.90
N HIS A 25 0.66 10.80 -41.11
CA HIS A 25 0.01 9.82 -41.97
C HIS A 25 1.00 8.79 -42.53
N ASP A 26 2.20 9.24 -42.89
CA ASP A 26 3.28 8.36 -43.35
C ASP A 26 3.82 7.51 -42.21
N ALA A 27 3.95 8.07 -41.01
CA ALA A 27 4.32 7.33 -39.81
C ALA A 27 3.32 6.21 -39.50
N VAL A 28 2.00 6.45 -39.63
CA VAL A 28 0.99 5.37 -39.50
C VAL A 28 1.23 4.28 -40.53
N ARG A 29 1.41 4.64 -41.81
CA ARG A 29 1.64 3.65 -42.88
C ARG A 29 2.91 2.84 -42.62
N ASN A 30 4.01 3.50 -42.25
CA ASN A 30 5.29 2.85 -41.95
C ASN A 30 5.14 1.86 -40.79
N ILE A 31 4.52 2.30 -39.69
CA ILE A 31 4.31 1.47 -38.49
C ILE A 31 3.37 0.31 -38.80
N CYS A 32 2.17 0.56 -39.34
CA CYS A 32 1.20 -0.50 -39.61
C CYS A 32 1.71 -1.49 -40.66
N SER A 33 2.46 -1.04 -41.67
CA SER A 33 3.13 -1.91 -42.65
C SER A 33 4.18 -2.80 -41.99
N THR A 34 5.03 -2.23 -41.13
CA THR A 34 6.10 -2.97 -40.43
C THR A 34 5.55 -4.01 -39.47
N PHE A 35 4.50 -3.65 -38.71
CA PHE A 35 3.89 -4.56 -37.74
C PHE A 35 2.76 -5.43 -38.31
N LYS A 36 2.43 -5.28 -39.61
CA LYS A 36 1.36 -6.00 -40.32
C LYS A 36 0.02 -5.99 -39.56
N SER A 37 -0.27 -4.86 -38.91
CA SER A 37 -1.43 -4.72 -38.04
C SER A 37 -1.83 -3.25 -37.94
N ASP A 38 -3.12 -2.99 -37.84
CA ASP A 38 -3.68 -1.65 -37.62
C ASP A 38 -3.48 -1.22 -36.15
N LEU A 39 -2.21 -1.06 -35.76
CA LEU A 39 -1.81 -0.78 -34.38
C LEU A 39 -2.07 0.66 -33.96
N VAL A 40 -1.97 1.60 -34.90
CA VAL A 40 -1.99 3.03 -34.63
C VAL A 40 -2.93 3.76 -35.55
N GLN A 41 -3.62 4.73 -34.98
CA GLN A 41 -4.42 5.70 -35.73
C GLN A 41 -3.66 7.02 -35.84
N ALA A 42 -3.88 7.74 -36.94
CA ALA A 42 -3.23 9.04 -37.19
C ALA A 42 -3.47 10.03 -36.04
N ALA A 43 -4.69 10.06 -35.48
CA ALA A 43 -5.02 10.90 -34.32
C ALA A 43 -4.13 10.61 -33.09
N SER A 44 -3.76 9.34 -32.87
CA SER A 44 -2.84 8.98 -31.78
C SER A 44 -1.42 9.45 -32.05
N ILE A 45 -0.92 9.30 -33.29
CA ILE A 45 0.41 9.77 -33.68
C ILE A 45 0.51 11.29 -33.56
N GLN A 46 -0.49 12.04 -34.01
CA GLN A 46 -0.53 13.49 -33.91
C GLN A 46 -0.45 13.99 -32.45
N VAL A 47 -1.14 13.32 -31.52
CA VAL A 47 -1.04 13.65 -30.09
C VAL A 47 0.38 13.41 -29.56
N TRP A 48 1.04 12.34 -30.01
CA TRP A 48 2.43 12.05 -29.63
C TRP A 48 3.42 13.06 -30.23
N TYR A 49 3.24 13.45 -31.49
CA TYR A 49 4.09 14.46 -32.14
C TYR A 49 4.02 15.80 -31.40
N LYS A 50 2.81 16.28 -31.07
CA LYS A 50 2.63 17.49 -30.26
C LYS A 50 3.32 17.41 -28.89
N ARG A 51 3.37 16.21 -28.29
CA ARG A 51 4.09 16.00 -27.02
C ARG A 51 5.60 16.03 -27.21
N PHE A 52 6.10 15.50 -28.33
CA PHE A 52 7.53 15.54 -28.64
C PHE A 52 8.01 16.95 -28.96
N GLU A 53 7.19 17.76 -29.64
CA GLU A 53 7.44 19.19 -29.83
C GLU A 53 7.55 19.93 -28.49
N GLN A 54 6.80 19.50 -27.47
CA GLN A 54 6.86 20.02 -26.11
C GLN A 54 8.01 19.42 -25.26
N GLY A 55 8.88 18.59 -25.84
CA GLY A 55 9.99 17.94 -25.14
C GLY A 55 9.59 16.78 -24.22
N LEU A 56 8.34 16.29 -24.30
CA LEU A 56 7.83 15.21 -23.47
C LEU A 56 8.17 13.83 -24.07
N THR A 57 9.41 13.38 -23.91
CA THR A 57 9.94 12.12 -24.46
C THR A 57 9.80 10.91 -23.52
N THR A 58 9.07 11.06 -22.41
CA THR A 58 8.91 9.96 -21.44
C THR A 58 7.96 8.88 -21.97
N PHE A 59 8.51 7.74 -22.39
CA PHE A 59 7.73 6.62 -22.94
C PHE A 59 7.06 5.76 -21.86
N ALA A 60 7.39 5.96 -20.59
CA ALA A 60 6.81 5.21 -19.48
C ALA A 60 5.28 5.31 -19.49
N VAL A 61 4.61 4.16 -19.51
CA VAL A 61 3.18 4.10 -19.21
C VAL A 61 3.06 4.52 -17.75
N GLN A 62 2.66 5.76 -17.49
CA GLN A 62 2.21 6.15 -16.17
C GLN A 62 1.00 5.27 -15.88
N ARG A 63 1.22 4.17 -15.15
CA ARG A 63 0.13 3.38 -14.59
C ARG A 63 -0.70 4.38 -13.82
N LYS A 64 -1.91 4.67 -14.32
CA LYS A 64 -2.88 5.48 -13.60
C LYS A 64 -2.96 4.83 -12.22
N LYS A 65 -2.39 5.48 -11.20
CA LYS A 65 -2.55 5.04 -9.82
C LYS A 65 -4.06 4.97 -9.65
N GLN A 66 -4.59 3.76 -9.46
CA GLN A 66 -6.02 3.60 -9.25
C GLN A 66 -6.37 4.56 -8.12
N LYS A 67 -7.35 5.44 -8.38
CA LYS A 67 -7.80 6.43 -7.40
C LYS A 67 -8.46 5.64 -6.27
N THR A 68 -7.66 5.20 -5.30
CA THR A 68 -8.19 4.52 -4.12
C THR A 68 -8.96 5.58 -3.36
N SER A 69 -10.29 5.51 -3.37
CA SER A 69 -11.13 6.35 -2.52
C SER A 69 -10.60 6.24 -1.09
N TYR A 70 -10.19 7.36 -0.49
CA TYR A 70 -9.64 7.41 0.87
C TYR A 70 -10.58 6.64 1.81
N PHE A 71 -10.07 5.56 2.40
CA PHE A 71 -10.79 4.72 3.36
C PHE A 71 -10.11 4.88 4.71
N ASP A 72 -10.88 5.27 5.72
CA ASP A 72 -10.40 5.47 7.08
C ASP A 72 -10.03 4.11 7.73
N LEU A 73 -8.81 3.67 7.47
CA LEU A 73 -8.24 2.44 8.02
C LEU A 73 -8.04 2.54 9.53
N ASP A 74 -7.67 3.72 10.03
CA ASP A 74 -7.39 3.93 11.45
C ASP A 74 -8.68 3.88 12.27
N GLY A 75 -9.75 4.49 11.77
CA GLY A 75 -11.10 4.36 12.35
C GLY A 75 -11.57 2.92 12.38
N MET A 76 -11.33 2.15 11.31
CA MET A 76 -11.64 0.72 11.28
C MET A 76 -10.82 -0.06 12.32
N HIS A 77 -9.52 0.19 12.43
CA HIS A 77 -8.64 -0.47 13.40
C HIS A 77 -9.04 -0.14 14.84
N ARG A 78 -9.46 1.10 15.13
CA ARG A 78 -9.98 1.49 16.45
C ARG A 78 -11.23 0.68 16.82
N ILE A 79 -12.17 0.52 15.90
CA ILE A 79 -13.38 -0.30 16.12
C ILE A 79 -13.02 -1.76 16.40
N LEU A 80 -12.05 -2.30 15.66
CA LEU A 80 -11.58 -3.68 15.84
C LEU A 80 -10.84 -3.89 17.16
N LYS A 81 -10.08 -2.88 17.61
CA LYS A 81 -9.40 -2.90 18.91
C LYS A 81 -10.40 -2.86 20.07
N GLU A 82 -11.46 -2.05 19.95
CA GLU A 82 -12.54 -1.94 20.93
C GLU A 82 -13.40 -3.22 20.98
N LYS A 83 -13.77 -3.76 19.81
CA LYS A 83 -14.68 -4.91 19.68
C LYS A 83 -14.15 -5.91 18.65
N PRO A 84 -13.29 -6.87 19.06
CA PRO A 84 -12.59 -7.78 18.14
C PRO A 84 -13.52 -8.70 17.34
N ASN A 85 -14.69 -9.04 17.92
CA ASN A 85 -15.67 -9.96 17.33
C ASN A 85 -16.71 -9.25 16.44
N MET A 86 -16.57 -7.93 16.21
CA MET A 86 -17.52 -7.19 15.39
C MET A 86 -17.47 -7.63 13.93
N SER A 87 -18.65 -7.88 13.35
CA SER A 87 -18.80 -8.33 11.96
C SER A 87 -18.55 -7.18 10.97
N ALA A 88 -18.16 -7.52 9.73
CA ALA A 88 -17.95 -6.53 8.66
C ALA A 88 -19.21 -5.68 8.39
N THR A 89 -20.40 -6.25 8.57
CA THR A 89 -21.68 -5.53 8.40
C THR A 89 -21.89 -4.48 9.49
N GLN A 90 -21.56 -4.80 10.74
CA GLN A 90 -21.67 -3.87 11.86
C GLN A 90 -20.63 -2.74 11.76
N ILE A 91 -19.39 -3.07 11.37
CA ILE A 91 -18.34 -2.08 11.12
C ILE A 91 -18.74 -1.14 9.98
N ALA A 92 -19.29 -1.69 8.90
CA ALA A 92 -19.80 -0.92 7.77
C ALA A 92 -20.89 0.08 8.18
N LYS A 93 -21.85 -0.37 9.01
CA LYS A 93 -22.89 0.51 9.56
C LYS A 93 -22.31 1.61 10.45
N LYS A 94 -21.32 1.29 11.30
CA LYS A 94 -20.67 2.25 12.20
C LYS A 94 -19.82 3.29 11.46
N MET A 95 -19.25 2.93 10.31
CA MET A 95 -18.41 3.83 9.49
C MET A 95 -19.15 4.45 8.30
N GLY A 96 -20.44 4.15 8.09
CA GLY A 96 -21.21 4.70 6.95
C GLY A 96 -20.69 4.29 5.57
N VAL A 97 -20.04 3.12 5.46
CA VAL A 97 -19.41 2.63 4.21
C VAL A 97 -20.02 1.30 3.79
N SER A 98 -19.79 0.88 2.54
CA SER A 98 -20.27 -0.42 2.09
C SER A 98 -19.55 -1.58 2.80
N ARG A 99 -20.30 -2.66 3.10
CA ARG A 99 -19.75 -3.90 3.68
C ARG A 99 -18.56 -4.44 2.87
N ARG A 100 -18.63 -4.35 1.54
CA ARG A 100 -17.58 -4.84 0.65
C ARG A 100 -16.29 -4.04 0.79
N ARG A 101 -16.39 -2.72 1.00
CA ARG A 101 -15.24 -1.86 1.26
C ARG A 101 -14.53 -2.24 2.56
N VAL A 102 -15.29 -2.45 3.64
CA VAL A 102 -14.75 -2.97 4.90
C VAL A 102 -14.09 -4.34 4.70
N PHE A 103 -14.78 -5.28 4.04
CA PHE A 103 -14.24 -6.62 3.80
C PHE A 103 -12.93 -6.61 2.99
N ASN A 104 -12.80 -5.72 2.00
CA ASN A 104 -11.58 -5.58 1.22
C ASN A 104 -10.39 -5.14 2.09
N HIS A 105 -10.64 -4.28 3.07
CA HIS A 105 -9.62 -3.73 3.97
C HIS A 105 -9.39 -4.52 5.26
N LEU A 106 -10.22 -5.53 5.58
CA LEU A 106 -9.96 -6.40 6.72
C LEU A 106 -8.58 -7.10 6.57
N PRO A 107 -7.86 -7.33 7.67
CA PRO A 107 -6.64 -8.13 7.64
C PRO A 107 -6.97 -9.55 7.16
N LYS A 108 -6.04 -10.18 6.42
CA LYS A 108 -6.23 -11.51 5.82
C LYS A 108 -6.65 -12.57 6.85
N GLU A 109 -6.10 -12.48 8.05
CA GLU A 109 -6.41 -13.33 9.21
C GLU A 109 -7.90 -13.31 9.60
N ARG A 110 -8.62 -12.22 9.32
CA ARG A 110 -10.07 -12.11 9.59
C ARG A 110 -10.94 -12.49 8.38
N LYS A 111 -10.36 -12.75 7.21
CA LYS A 111 -11.09 -13.14 6.00
C LYS A 111 -11.24 -14.66 5.94
N VAL A 112 -12.22 -15.19 6.67
CA VAL A 112 -12.51 -16.64 6.64
C VAL A 112 -13.38 -16.96 5.42
N LYS A 113 -13.02 -18.02 4.68
CA LYS A 113 -13.86 -18.58 3.62
C LYS A 113 -15.04 -19.32 4.24
N ARG A 114 -16.25 -19.09 3.73
CA ARG A 114 -17.43 -19.85 4.17
C ARG A 114 -17.27 -21.30 3.75
N VAL A 115 -17.25 -22.23 4.71
CA VAL A 115 -17.65 -23.63 4.51
C VAL A 115 -19.10 -23.75 5.01
N SER A 116 -19.93 -24.52 4.33
CA SER A 116 -21.40 -24.44 4.33
C SER A 116 -22.15 -24.71 5.66
N LYS A 117 -23.32 -24.03 5.76
CA LYS A 117 -24.57 -24.21 6.53
C LYS A 117 -24.63 -24.44 8.06
N SER A 118 -23.56 -24.70 8.80
CA SER A 118 -23.68 -24.89 10.27
C SER A 118 -22.86 -23.88 11.09
N ARG A 119 -23.54 -23.25 12.05
CA ARG A 119 -23.11 -22.08 12.83
C ARG A 119 -22.20 -22.51 13.99
N VAL A 120 -20.91 -22.20 13.96
CA VAL A 120 -20.06 -21.97 15.15
C VAL A 120 -18.92 -20.99 14.80
N ILE A 121 -18.82 -19.84 15.47
CA ILE A 121 -17.60 -19.02 15.48
C ILE A 121 -16.96 -19.20 16.86
N ILE A 122 -15.97 -20.08 16.96
CA ILE A 122 -15.04 -20.08 18.09
C ILE A 122 -13.91 -19.13 17.71
N TYR A 123 -13.86 -17.95 18.32
CA TYR A 123 -12.77 -17.02 18.11
C TYR A 123 -11.50 -17.56 18.79
N GLY A 124 -10.39 -17.53 18.05
CA GLY A 124 -9.07 -17.95 18.54
C GLY A 124 -8.59 -17.10 19.72
N LYS A 125 -8.18 -17.84 20.77
CA LYS A 125 -7.35 -17.54 21.95
C LYS A 125 -7.56 -16.21 22.71
N PRO A 126 -7.88 -16.26 24.03
CA PRO A 126 -7.80 -15.08 24.88
C PRO A 126 -6.34 -14.62 25.05
N LYS A 127 -6.15 -13.30 25.06
CA LYS A 127 -4.93 -12.63 25.57
C LYS A 127 -4.67 -13.14 27.01
N PRO A 128 -3.47 -13.59 27.39
CA PRO A 128 -3.20 -13.82 28.81
C PRO A 128 -3.28 -12.48 29.55
N ALA A 129 -4.03 -12.47 30.66
CA ALA A 129 -4.20 -11.33 31.55
C ALA A 129 -2.84 -10.86 32.12
N PRO A 130 -2.69 -9.58 32.48
CA PRO A 130 -1.48 -9.10 33.14
C PRO A 130 -1.29 -9.85 34.46
N VAL A 131 -0.10 -10.43 34.67
CA VAL A 131 0.26 -11.09 35.92
C VAL A 131 0.30 -10.04 37.02
N ALA A 132 -0.63 -10.14 37.97
CA ALA A 132 -0.60 -9.40 39.21
C ALA A 132 0.57 -9.93 40.06
N VAL A 133 1.66 -9.16 40.17
CA VAL A 133 2.66 -9.39 41.22
C VAL A 133 2.04 -8.88 42.52
N LYS A 134 1.76 -9.82 43.42
CA LYS A 134 1.23 -9.57 44.76
C LYS A 134 2.29 -8.83 45.58
N LYS A 135 1.85 -7.81 46.33
CA LYS A 135 2.57 -7.31 47.51
C LYS A 135 2.69 -8.43 48.53
N SER A 136 3.88 -8.63 49.07
CA SER A 136 4.12 -9.33 50.33
C SER A 136 5.06 -8.48 51.16
N ASP A 137 4.48 -7.80 52.15
CA ASP A 137 5.20 -7.20 53.29
C ASP A 137 5.55 -8.30 54.30
N SER A 138 6.78 -8.26 54.84
CA SER A 138 7.24 -8.68 56.18
C SER A 138 8.78 -8.78 56.11
N LYS A 139 9.57 -7.75 56.46
CA LYS A 139 9.93 -7.21 57.79
C LYS A 139 11.19 -7.87 58.40
N SER A 140 12.24 -7.02 58.43
CA SER A 140 13.39 -6.88 59.36
C SER A 140 14.40 -8.01 59.56
N GLU A 141 15.68 -7.68 59.32
CA GLU A 141 16.71 -7.70 60.37
C GLU A 141 17.87 -6.74 60.03
N GLU A 142 18.34 -6.08 61.08
CA GLU A 142 19.33 -4.99 61.11
C GLU A 142 20.77 -5.50 60.88
N ARG A 143 21.64 -4.63 60.36
CA ARG A 143 22.97 -4.38 60.96
C ARG A 143 23.65 -3.17 60.33
N GLU A 144 23.95 -2.23 61.19
CA GLU A 144 24.82 -1.07 61.01
C GLU A 144 26.27 -1.50 60.71
N THR A 145 26.98 -0.69 59.91
CA THR A 145 28.39 -0.26 60.06
C THR A 145 28.66 0.72 58.92
N GLU A 146 28.59 2.03 59.17
CA GLU A 146 29.69 2.87 59.66
C GLU A 146 30.73 3.23 58.58
N VAL A 147 30.57 4.46 58.06
CA VAL A 147 31.59 5.48 57.80
C VAL A 147 32.91 5.07 57.11
N ARG A 148 33.12 5.62 55.91
CA ARG A 148 34.27 6.51 55.64
C ARG A 148 34.11 7.24 54.30
N ASN A 149 33.93 8.55 54.39
CA ASN A 149 34.34 9.49 53.35
C ASN A 149 35.86 9.44 53.27
N ASP A 150 36.41 9.37 52.07
CA ASP A 150 37.73 9.92 51.81
C ASP A 150 37.74 10.60 50.45
N SER A 151 38.20 11.85 50.48
CA SER A 151 38.39 12.74 49.36
C SER A 151 39.58 12.26 48.53
N SER A 152 39.53 12.37 47.21
CA SER A 152 40.75 12.64 46.44
C SER A 152 40.41 13.35 45.15
N GLU A 153 40.93 14.56 45.05
CA GLU A 153 41.06 15.38 43.86
C GLU A 153 41.97 14.75 42.79
N SER A 154 41.95 15.40 41.62
CA SER A 154 42.98 15.43 40.58
C SER A 154 42.89 14.32 39.53
N SER A 155 43.10 14.55 38.24
CA SER A 155 43.35 15.74 37.42
C SER A 155 43.35 15.30 35.95
N SER A 156 43.12 16.27 35.05
CA SER A 156 43.64 16.39 33.68
C SER A 156 43.82 15.16 32.79
N THR A 157 43.26 15.21 31.58
CA THR A 157 44.04 15.62 30.38
C THR A 157 43.12 15.79 29.17
N ALA A 158 43.36 16.87 28.43
CA ALA A 158 42.85 17.10 27.08
C ALA A 158 43.69 16.31 26.07
#